data_AF-A0A6P9DAK1-F1
#
_entry.id   AF-A0A6P9DAK1-F1
#
_cell.length_a   1.000
_cell.length_b   1.000
_cell.length_c   1.000
_cell.angle_alpha   90.00
_cell.angle_beta   90.00
_cell.angle_gamma   90.00
#
_symmetry.space_group_name_H-M   'P 1'
#
loop_
_entity.id
_entity.type
_entity.pdbx_description
1 polymer ?
#
loop_
_entity_poly.entity_id
_entity_poly.type
_entity_poly.pdbx_seq_one_letter_code
_entity_poly.pdbx_strand_id
1 'polypeptide(L)'
;MPGALREETAQLLGDYVQHRVGGAALPPPSRTAETLRRVADELESRERLFFRNACSAAALPDPDDAAALLGRVATQMEAEGGLNWGRVVALVVFAGNLAAALAERGAPDHSGALVEALAAYLAEERRDWLEEHGGWDGFYHFFNKHGSDAADQNSTISNAIMAAAGFGLAGLAFLLVVR
;
A
#
# COMPACT_ATOMS: atom_id res chain seq x y z
N MET A 1 -4.47 -1.44 23.68
CA MET A 1 -3.04 -1.22 23.98
C MET A 1 -2.40 -0.61 22.74
N PRO A 2 -1.75 0.57 22.84
CA PRO A 2 -1.24 1.32 21.68
C PRO A 2 -0.31 0.53 20.75
N GLY A 3 0.48 -0.41 21.29
CA GLY A 3 1.42 -1.21 20.50
C GLY A 3 0.79 -2.26 19.60
N ALA A 4 -0.43 -2.71 19.88
CA ALA A 4 -1.06 -3.82 19.15
C ALA A 4 -1.36 -3.46 17.69
N LEU A 5 -1.88 -2.25 17.45
CA LEU A 5 -2.20 -1.78 16.09
C LEU A 5 -0.94 -1.55 15.26
N ARG A 6 0.12 -1.04 15.89
CA ARG A 6 1.42 -0.82 15.25
C ARG A 6 2.08 -2.13 14.85
N GLU A 7 2.04 -3.13 15.72
CA GLU A 7 2.56 -4.46 15.45
C GLU A 7 1.77 -5.16 14.34
N GLU A 8 0.44 -5.14 14.41
CA GLU A 8 -0.43 -5.69 13.36
C GLU A 8 -0.16 -5.04 12.00
N THR A 9 -0.02 -3.70 11.99
CA THR A 9 0.30 -2.94 10.78
C THR A 9 1.65 -3.37 10.19
N ALA A 10 2.70 -3.46 11.02
CA ALA A 10 4.02 -3.89 10.56
C ALA A 10 3.99 -5.33 10.01
N GLN A 11 3.24 -6.23 10.66
CA GLN A 11 3.07 -7.62 10.22
C GLN A 11 2.37 -7.70 8.86
N LEU A 12 1.27 -6.97 8.66
CA LEU A 12 0.54 -6.94 7.39
C LEU A 12 1.38 -6.36 6.25
N LEU A 13 2.09 -5.26 6.51
CA LEU A 13 2.94 -4.62 5.51
C LEU A 13 4.17 -5.47 5.19
N GLY A 14 4.81 -6.06 6.20
CA GLY A 14 5.94 -6.98 6.04
C GLY A 14 5.55 -8.20 5.23
N ASP A 15 4.40 -8.80 5.52
CA ASP A 15 3.82 -9.90 4.73
C ASP A 15 3.67 -9.53 3.26
N TYR A 16 3.02 -8.40 2.98
CA TYR A 16 2.78 -7.96 1.61
C TYR A 16 4.10 -7.67 0.87
N VAL A 17 5.02 -6.93 1.48
CA VAL A 17 6.32 -6.60 0.85
C VAL A 17 7.14 -7.87 0.58
N GLN A 18 7.19 -8.82 1.51
CA GLN A 18 7.88 -10.10 1.29
C GLN A 18 7.23 -10.91 0.16
N HIS A 19 5.89 -10.92 0.10
CA HIS A 19 5.16 -11.54 -1.00
C HIS A 19 5.51 -10.92 -2.36
N ARG A 20 5.74 -9.59 -2.41
CA ARG A 20 6.12 -8.85 -3.63
C ARG A 20 7.57 -9.06 -4.06
N VAL A 21 8.51 -9.14 -3.12
CA VAL A 21 9.95 -9.30 -3.41
C VAL A 21 10.29 -10.73 -3.91
N GLY A 22 9.35 -11.68 -3.85
CA GLY A 22 9.53 -13.02 -4.40
C GLY A 22 10.08 -14.04 -3.40
N GLY A 23 9.81 -13.86 -2.11
CA GLY A 23 9.96 -14.94 -1.14
C GLY A 23 9.08 -16.14 -1.50
N ALA A 24 9.39 -17.33 -0.97
CA ALA A 24 8.52 -18.51 -1.14
C ALA A 24 7.06 -18.12 -0.85
N ALA A 25 6.11 -18.60 -1.65
CA ALA A 25 4.70 -18.26 -1.51
C ALA A 25 4.16 -18.77 -0.17
N LEU A 26 4.34 -17.97 0.88
CA LEU A 26 3.81 -18.24 2.20
C LEU A 26 2.32 -17.97 2.18
N PRO A 27 1.52 -18.83 2.82
CA PRO A 27 0.10 -18.56 3.00
C PRO A 27 -0.06 -17.22 3.73
N PRO A 28 -1.08 -16.41 3.37
CA PRO A 28 -1.35 -15.17 4.09
C PRO A 28 -1.54 -15.46 5.59
N PRO A 29 -0.92 -14.68 6.49
CA PRO A 29 -0.96 -14.92 7.94
C PRO A 29 -2.33 -14.64 8.56
N SER A 30 -3.22 -13.97 7.84
CA SER A 30 -4.58 -13.65 8.28
C SER A 30 -5.53 -13.42 7.10
N ARG A 31 -6.84 -13.46 7.36
CA ARG A 31 -7.90 -13.06 6.40
C ARG A 31 -7.71 -11.64 5.86
N THR A 32 -7.13 -10.77 6.69
CA THR A 32 -6.87 -9.37 6.33
C THR A 32 -5.68 -9.28 5.39
N ALA A 33 -4.61 -10.04 5.64
CA ALA A 33 -3.48 -10.15 4.71
C ALA A 33 -3.92 -10.73 3.36
N GLU A 34 -4.75 -11.78 3.37
CA GLU A 34 -5.33 -12.35 2.15
C GLU A 34 -6.14 -11.32 1.36
N THR A 35 -7.00 -10.57 2.05
CA THR A 35 -7.78 -9.48 1.45
C THR A 35 -6.87 -8.39 0.88
N LEU A 36 -5.82 -8.00 1.62
CA LEU A 36 -4.88 -6.98 1.19
C LEU A 36 -4.15 -7.40 -0.09
N ARG A 37 -3.59 -8.62 -0.13
CA ARG A 37 -2.94 -9.16 -1.34
C ARG A 37 -3.90 -9.16 -2.53
N ARG A 38 -5.13 -9.68 -2.35
CA ARG A 38 -6.17 -9.72 -3.40
C ARG A 38 -6.51 -8.33 -3.95
N VAL A 39 -6.79 -7.35 -3.09
CA VAL A 39 -7.19 -6.01 -3.52
C VAL A 39 -6.00 -5.25 -4.13
N ALA A 40 -4.80 -5.49 -3.62
CA ALA A 40 -3.57 -4.95 -4.17
C ALA A 40 -3.27 -5.47 -5.59
N ASP A 41 -3.41 -6.78 -5.81
CA ASP A 41 -3.25 -7.40 -7.13
C ASP A 41 -4.28 -6.85 -8.12
N GLU A 42 -5.52 -6.63 -7.66
CA GLU A 42 -6.56 -6.04 -8.49
C GLU A 42 -6.25 -4.59 -8.86
N LEU A 43 -5.82 -3.76 -7.91
CA LEU A 43 -5.39 -2.39 -8.16
C LEU A 43 -4.22 -2.35 -9.16
N GLU A 44 -3.21 -3.18 -8.93
CA GLU A 44 -2.05 -3.24 -9.81
C GLU A 44 -2.41 -3.72 -11.22
N SER A 45 -3.34 -4.67 -11.35
CA SER A 45 -3.79 -5.16 -12.65
C SER A 45 -4.47 -4.05 -13.48
N ARG A 46 -5.24 -3.18 -12.82
CA ARG A 46 -5.97 -2.08 -13.46
C ARG A 46 -5.04 -0.91 -13.80
N GLU A 47 -4.12 -0.58 -12.90
CA GLU A 47 -3.17 0.53 -13.03
C GLU A 47 -1.77 0.07 -13.45
N ARG A 48 -1.69 -1.07 -14.16
CA ARG A 48 -0.43 -1.76 -14.48
C ARG A 48 0.59 -0.86 -15.16
N LEU A 49 0.14 -0.02 -16.09
CA LEU A 49 1.03 0.91 -16.80
C LEU A 49 1.63 1.96 -15.86
N PHE A 50 0.81 2.48 -14.94
CA PHE A 50 1.23 3.46 -13.96
C PHE A 50 2.29 2.87 -13.02
N PHE A 51 2.01 1.75 -12.36
CA PHE A 51 2.93 1.16 -11.39
C PHE A 51 4.24 0.70 -12.05
N ARG A 52 4.16 0.14 -13.27
CA ARG A 52 5.36 -0.22 -14.03
C ARG A 52 6.23 0.99 -14.36
N ASN A 53 5.63 2.12 -14.74
CA ASN A 53 6.39 3.33 -15.05
C ASN A 53 6.96 3.96 -13.76
N ALA A 54 6.14 4.01 -12.71
CA ALA A 54 6.48 4.58 -11.41
C ALA A 54 7.68 3.89 -10.74
N CYS A 55 7.79 2.57 -10.91
CA CYS A 55 8.86 1.75 -10.35
C CYS A 55 9.87 1.28 -11.42
N SER A 56 9.91 1.94 -12.59
CA SER A 56 10.90 1.63 -13.62
C SER A 56 12.31 1.97 -13.16
N ALA A 57 13.32 1.24 -13.64
CA ALA A 57 14.71 1.43 -13.22
C ALA A 57 15.22 2.88 -13.33
N ALA A 58 14.72 3.66 -14.29
CA ALA A 58 15.06 5.07 -14.47
C ALA A 58 14.37 6.03 -13.49
N ALA A 59 13.27 5.62 -12.86
CA ALA A 59 12.49 6.42 -11.91
C ALA A 59 12.78 6.07 -10.44
N LEU A 60 13.58 5.02 -10.19
CA LEU A 60 13.86 4.55 -8.83
C LEU A 60 14.77 5.53 -8.09
N PRO A 61 14.46 5.83 -6.81
CA PRO A 61 15.35 6.62 -5.97
C PRO A 61 16.68 5.88 -5.71
N ASP A 62 17.64 6.57 -5.12
CA ASP A 62 18.69 5.90 -4.37
C ASP A 62 18.03 5.01 -3.29
N PRO A 63 18.52 3.78 -3.04
CA PRO A 63 18.00 2.93 -1.97
C PRO A 63 17.82 3.65 -0.63
N ASP A 64 18.77 4.53 -0.26
CA ASP A 64 18.74 5.25 1.01
C ASP A 64 17.62 6.32 1.07
N ASP A 65 17.15 6.79 -0.07
CA ASP A 65 16.08 7.79 -0.18
C ASP A 65 14.67 7.18 -0.31
N ALA A 66 14.57 5.85 -0.44
CA ALA A 66 13.31 5.17 -0.77
C ALA A 66 12.23 5.35 0.31
N ALA A 67 12.60 5.26 1.59
CA ALA A 67 11.69 5.48 2.71
C ALA A 67 11.22 6.95 2.78
N ALA A 68 12.13 7.90 2.54
CA ALA A 68 11.80 9.33 2.52
C ALA A 68 10.84 9.67 1.36
N LEU A 69 11.04 9.07 0.19
CA LEU A 69 10.10 9.17 -0.92
C LEU A 69 8.71 8.67 -0.52
N LEU A 70 8.63 7.48 0.09
CA LEU A 70 7.36 6.88 0.49
C LEU A 70 6.58 7.79 1.45
N GLY A 71 7.27 8.36 2.45
CA GLY A 71 6.66 9.33 3.37
C GLY A 71 6.16 10.60 2.68
N ARG A 72 6.93 11.14 1.71
CA ARG A 72 6.49 12.29 0.90
C ARG A 72 5.24 11.98 0.08
N VAL A 73 5.19 10.80 -0.55
CA VAL A 73 4.03 10.35 -1.32
C VAL A 73 2.80 10.22 -0.42
N ALA A 74 2.96 9.60 0.76
CA ALA A 74 1.88 9.45 1.73
C ALA A 74 1.30 10.80 2.18
N THR A 75 2.17 11.73 2.56
CA THR A 75 1.80 13.08 3.00
C THR A 75 1.09 13.85 1.90
N GLN A 76 1.59 13.79 0.66
CA GLN A 76 0.98 14.47 -0.48
C GLN A 76 -0.39 13.91 -0.83
N MET A 77 -0.51 12.58 -0.90
CA MET A 77 -1.78 11.92 -1.21
C MET A 77 -2.86 12.35 -0.22
N GLU A 78 -2.52 12.45 1.06
CA GLU A 78 -3.45 12.93 2.06
C GLU A 78 -3.79 14.42 1.89
N ALA A 79 -2.80 15.28 1.64
CA ALA A 79 -3.05 16.71 1.43
C ALA A 79 -4.03 16.99 0.26
N GLU A 80 -4.03 16.12 -0.76
CA GLU A 80 -4.87 16.25 -1.96
C GLU A 80 -6.32 15.75 -1.76
N GLY A 81 -6.67 15.11 -0.64
CA GLY A 81 -8.06 14.68 -0.43
C GLY A 81 -8.33 13.70 0.71
N GLY A 82 -7.45 13.65 1.71
CA GLY A 82 -7.57 12.81 2.90
C GLY A 82 -7.14 11.36 2.72
N LEU A 83 -7.15 10.60 3.82
CA LEU A 83 -6.89 9.17 3.79
C LEU A 83 -8.19 8.39 3.60
N ASN A 84 -8.14 7.35 2.77
CA ASN A 84 -9.21 6.36 2.60
C ASN A 84 -8.61 4.99 2.31
N TRP A 85 -9.40 3.92 2.42
CA TRP A 85 -8.90 2.56 2.22
C TRP A 85 -8.30 2.30 0.84
N GLY A 86 -8.82 2.92 -0.23
CA GLY A 86 -8.21 2.82 -1.56
C GLY A 86 -6.81 3.44 -1.63
N ARG A 87 -6.61 4.60 -0.98
CA ARG A 87 -5.31 5.26 -0.88
C ARG A 87 -4.32 4.49 0.01
N VAL A 88 -4.80 3.86 1.08
CA VAL A 88 -4.00 2.93 1.89
C VAL A 88 -3.49 1.78 1.02
N VAL A 89 -4.35 1.13 0.24
CA VAL A 89 -3.92 0.07 -0.69
C VAL A 89 -2.92 0.60 -1.72
N ALA A 90 -3.14 1.78 -2.29
CA ALA A 90 -2.22 2.36 -3.26
C ALA A 90 -0.82 2.62 -2.67
N LEU A 91 -0.73 3.09 -1.42
CA LEU A 91 0.54 3.24 -0.70
C LEU A 91 1.23 1.90 -0.46
N VAL A 92 0.47 0.88 -0.08
CA VAL A 92 0.98 -0.48 0.14
C VAL A 92 1.53 -1.07 -1.16
N VAL A 93 0.78 -0.98 -2.26
CA VAL A 93 1.22 -1.44 -3.59
C VAL A 93 2.48 -0.70 -4.03
N PHE A 94 2.52 0.63 -3.85
CA PHE A 94 3.69 1.42 -4.18
C PHE A 94 4.93 1.00 -3.36
N ALA A 95 4.79 0.80 -2.05
CA ALA A 95 5.87 0.33 -1.18
C ALA A 95 6.37 -1.07 -1.59
N GLY A 96 5.45 -2.00 -1.89
CA GLY A 96 5.80 -3.35 -2.36
C GLY A 96 6.54 -3.36 -3.69
N ASN A 97 6.10 -2.53 -4.64
CA ASN A 97 6.78 -2.40 -5.94
C ASN A 97 8.13 -1.70 -5.84
N LEU A 98 8.25 -0.69 -4.97
CA LEU A 98 9.52 -0.04 -4.68
C LEU A 98 10.51 -1.04 -4.04
N ALA A 99 10.05 -1.85 -3.09
CA ALA A 99 10.87 -2.89 -2.45
C ALA A 99 11.34 -3.96 -3.45
N ALA A 100 10.44 -4.46 -4.30
CA ALA A 100 10.78 -5.44 -5.35
C ALA A 100 11.83 -4.87 -6.31
N ALA A 101 11.64 -3.62 -6.77
CA ALA A 101 12.55 -2.97 -7.68
C ALA A 101 13.93 -2.66 -7.06
N LEU A 102 14.00 -2.37 -5.75
CA LEU A 102 15.28 -2.23 -5.03
C LEU A 102 15.97 -3.58 -4.83
N ALA A 103 15.22 -4.64 -4.54
CA ALA A 103 15.77 -5.99 -4.43
C ALA A 103 16.38 -6.45 -5.76
N GLU A 104 15.72 -6.18 -6.89
CA GLU A 104 16.26 -6.45 -8.24
C GLU A 104 17.57 -5.69 -8.52
N ARG A 105 17.78 -4.54 -7.88
CA ARG A 105 19.03 -3.74 -7.96
C ARG A 105 20.12 -4.21 -6.99
N GLY A 106 19.87 -5.28 -6.20
CA GLY A 106 20.82 -5.77 -5.21
C GLY A 106 20.78 -5.04 -3.87
N ALA A 107 19.69 -4.32 -3.57
CA ALA A 107 19.47 -3.63 -2.28
C ALA A 107 18.24 -4.19 -1.52
N PRO A 108 18.23 -5.48 -1.14
CA PRO A 108 17.08 -6.11 -0.46
C PRO A 108 16.87 -5.61 0.98
N ASP A 109 17.94 -5.10 1.62
CA ASP A 109 17.93 -4.68 3.03
C ASP A 109 17.03 -3.46 3.29
N HIS A 110 16.69 -2.70 2.25
CA HIS A 110 15.83 -1.52 2.34
C HIS A 110 14.33 -1.84 2.42
N SER A 111 13.93 -3.11 2.20
CA SER A 111 12.53 -3.55 2.36
C SER A 111 12.00 -3.32 3.78
N GLY A 112 12.83 -3.55 4.81
CA GLY A 112 12.48 -3.29 6.20
C GLY A 112 12.24 -1.81 6.49
N ALA A 113 13.06 -0.92 5.91
CA ALA A 113 12.92 0.52 6.07
C ALA A 113 11.61 1.05 5.44
N LEU A 114 11.20 0.49 4.30
CA LEU A 114 9.91 0.83 3.66
C LEU A 114 8.71 0.39 4.51
N VAL A 115 8.77 -0.82 5.06
CA VAL A 115 7.73 -1.34 5.97
C VAL A 115 7.64 -0.46 7.21
N GLU A 116 8.77 -0.13 7.82
CA GLU A 116 8.84 0.71 9.01
C GLU A 116 8.27 2.11 8.76
N ALA A 117 8.68 2.75 7.67
CA ALA A 117 8.21 4.09 7.31
C ALA A 117 6.68 4.12 7.09
N LEU A 118 6.14 3.15 6.36
CA LEU A 118 4.69 3.09 6.11
C LEU A 118 3.90 2.69 7.37
N ALA A 119 4.46 1.83 8.22
CA ALA A 119 3.83 1.45 9.47
C ALA A 119 3.79 2.62 10.47
N ALA A 120 4.87 3.40 10.57
CA ALA A 120 4.90 4.62 11.37
C ALA A 120 3.85 5.62 10.86
N TYR A 121 3.78 5.85 9.55
CA TYR A 121 2.78 6.72 8.97
C TYR A 121 1.34 6.26 9.29
N LEU A 122 1.00 4.99 9.06
CA LEU A 122 -0.37 4.50 9.22
C LEU A 122 -0.79 4.32 10.69
N ALA A 123 0.08 3.77 11.52
CA ALA A 123 -0.26 3.35 12.88
C ALA A 123 0.22 4.30 13.98
N GLU A 124 0.97 5.35 13.64
CA GLU A 124 1.36 6.40 14.58
C GLU A 124 0.82 7.76 14.11
N GLU A 125 1.20 8.24 12.93
CA GLU A 125 0.76 9.54 12.43
C GLU A 125 -0.74 9.57 12.06
N ARG A 126 -1.24 8.47 11.48
CA ARG A 126 -2.65 8.30 11.06
C ARG A 126 -3.42 7.32 11.91
N ARG A 127 -2.95 7.10 13.14
CA ARG A 127 -3.56 6.19 14.10
C ARG A 127 -5.03 6.49 14.35
N ASP A 128 -5.36 7.75 14.63
CA ASP A 128 -6.73 8.14 14.96
C ASP A 128 -7.69 7.79 13.81
N TRP A 129 -7.30 8.09 12.57
CA TRP A 129 -8.07 7.71 11.38
C TRP A 129 -8.22 6.19 11.29
N LEU A 130 -7.14 5.44 11.48
CA LEU A 130 -7.15 3.99 11.37
C LEU A 130 -8.06 3.37 12.45
N GLU A 131 -8.03 3.86 13.68
CA GLU A 131 -8.90 3.42 14.79
C GLU A 131 -10.36 3.82 14.55
N GLU A 132 -10.64 5.04 14.11
CA GLU A 132 -11.99 5.52 13.74
C GLU A 132 -12.64 4.68 12.65
N HIS A 133 -11.83 4.11 11.74
CA HIS A 133 -12.29 3.25 10.66
C HIS A 133 -12.28 1.76 11.03
N GLY A 134 -12.12 1.41 12.32
CA GLY A 134 -12.20 0.04 12.83
C GLY A 134 -10.91 -0.78 12.67
N GLY A 135 -9.77 -0.12 12.44
CA GLY A 135 -8.49 -0.76 12.23
C GLY A 135 -8.47 -1.67 11.00
N TRP A 136 -7.59 -2.66 11.04
CA TRP A 136 -7.43 -3.63 9.95
C TRP A 136 -8.61 -4.61 9.84
N ASP A 137 -9.37 -4.83 10.91
CA ASP A 137 -10.68 -5.50 10.83
C ASP A 137 -11.69 -4.66 10.03
N GLY A 138 -11.69 -3.35 10.22
CA GLY A 138 -12.48 -2.41 9.42
C GLY A 138 -12.13 -2.44 7.94
N PHE A 139 -10.83 -2.52 7.61
CA PHE A 139 -10.35 -2.76 6.24
C PHE A 139 -10.92 -4.06 5.65
N TYR A 140 -10.78 -5.17 6.38
CA TYR A 140 -11.31 -6.46 5.96
C TYR A 140 -12.81 -6.37 5.69
N HIS A 141 -13.57 -5.79 6.61
CA HIS A 141 -15.01 -5.63 6.44
C HIS A 141 -15.36 -4.70 5.28
N PHE A 142 -14.60 -3.62 5.04
CA PHE A 142 -14.84 -2.71 3.92
C PHE A 142 -14.76 -3.44 2.57
N PHE A 143 -13.70 -4.24 2.35
CA PHE A 143 -13.49 -4.96 1.09
C PHE A 143 -14.22 -6.30 0.99
N ASN A 144 -14.89 -6.75 2.05
CA ASN A 144 -15.65 -8.00 2.09
C ASN A 144 -17.12 -7.82 2.53
N LYS A 145 -17.62 -6.58 2.64
CA LYS A 145 -18.97 -6.25 3.18
C LYS A 145 -20.13 -6.86 2.40
N HIS A 146 -19.93 -7.21 1.13
CA HIS A 146 -20.96 -7.74 0.24
C HIS A 146 -20.78 -9.25 0.00
N GLY A 147 -20.80 -10.00 1.10
CA GLY A 147 -20.70 -11.45 1.11
C GLY A 147 -21.95 -12.14 0.55
N SER A 148 -22.14 -12.09 -0.77
CA SER A 148 -22.88 -13.09 -1.55
C SER A 148 -22.71 -12.93 -3.07
N ASP A 149 -22.49 -11.70 -3.56
CA ASP A 149 -22.38 -11.41 -5.00
C ASP A 149 -21.00 -10.88 -5.38
N ALA A 150 -20.30 -11.60 -6.26
CA ALA A 150 -19.01 -11.18 -6.82
C ALA A 150 -19.10 -9.82 -7.56
N ALA A 151 -20.29 -9.48 -8.08
CA ALA A 151 -20.54 -8.20 -8.74
C ALA A 151 -20.44 -6.99 -7.80
N ASP A 152 -20.90 -7.12 -6.55
CA ASP A 152 -20.89 -6.03 -5.56
C ASP A 152 -19.49 -5.83 -4.94
N GLN A 153 -18.74 -6.91 -4.79
CA GLN A 153 -17.33 -6.84 -4.38
C GLN A 153 -16.49 -6.12 -5.43
N ASN A 154 -16.66 -6.47 -6.70
CA ASN A 154 -16.00 -5.80 -7.81
C ASN A 154 -16.35 -4.30 -7.82
N SER A 155 -17.59 -3.92 -7.49
CA SER A 155 -18.01 -2.51 -7.42
C SER A 155 -17.37 -1.75 -6.25
N THR A 156 -17.23 -2.37 -5.08
CA THR A 156 -16.58 -1.76 -3.91
C THR A 156 -15.10 -1.51 -4.17
N ILE A 157 -14.41 -2.52 -4.72
CA ILE A 157 -13.00 -2.41 -5.09
C ILE A 157 -12.84 -1.39 -6.21
N SER A 158 -13.73 -1.39 -7.21
CA SER A 158 -13.73 -0.37 -8.27
C SER A 158 -13.88 1.04 -7.73
N ASN A 159 -14.78 1.28 -6.78
CA ASN A 159 -14.96 2.60 -6.18
C ASN A 159 -13.75 3.01 -5.33
N ALA A 160 -13.16 2.09 -4.57
CA ALA A 160 -11.95 2.36 -3.80
C ALA A 160 -10.75 2.66 -4.72
N ILE A 161 -10.60 1.90 -5.80
CA ILE A 161 -9.57 2.11 -6.83
C ILE A 161 -9.80 3.46 -7.52
N MET A 162 -11.04 3.79 -7.91
CA MET A 162 -11.34 5.10 -8.49
C MET A 162 -11.07 6.25 -7.51
N ALA A 163 -11.35 6.07 -6.22
CA ALA A 163 -11.01 7.05 -5.20
C ALA A 163 -9.48 7.23 -5.02
N ALA A 164 -8.70 6.16 -5.27
CA ALA A 164 -7.24 6.23 -5.32
C ALA A 164 -6.75 6.90 -6.63
N ALA A 165 -7.33 6.54 -7.77
CA ALA A 165 -6.93 7.02 -9.09
C ALA A 165 -7.30 8.49 -9.36
N GLY A 166 -8.46 8.95 -8.86
CA GLY A 166 -9.00 10.28 -9.15
C GLY A 166 -8.14 11.45 -8.67
N PHE A 167 -7.31 11.24 -7.63
CA PHE A 167 -6.41 12.27 -7.11
C PHE A 167 -5.08 11.68 -6.56
N GLY A 168 -5.12 10.53 -5.87
CA GLY A 168 -3.92 9.98 -5.20
C GLY A 168 -2.84 9.45 -6.15
N LEU A 169 -3.19 8.71 -7.20
CA LEU A 169 -2.21 8.25 -8.20
C LEU A 169 -1.74 9.37 -9.12
N ALA A 170 -2.59 10.37 -9.39
CA ALA A 170 -2.20 11.55 -10.17
C ALA A 170 -1.17 12.42 -9.41
N GLY A 171 -1.37 12.65 -8.10
CA GLY A 171 -0.38 13.31 -7.24
C GLY A 171 0.92 12.51 -7.11
N LEU A 172 0.81 11.18 -7.03
CA LEU A 172 1.97 10.28 -7.06
C LEU A 172 2.72 10.40 -8.41
N ALA A 173 2.01 10.41 -9.55
CA ALA A 173 2.60 10.63 -10.87
C ALA A 173 3.36 11.96 -10.91
N PHE A 174 2.76 13.02 -10.38
CA PHE A 174 3.37 14.35 -10.33
C PHE A 174 4.68 14.34 -9.53
N LEU A 175 4.69 13.74 -8.34
CA LEU A 175 5.91 13.65 -7.52
C LEU A 175 7.02 12.81 -8.15
N LEU A 176 6.67 11.80 -8.97
CA LEU A 176 7.66 11.00 -9.66
C LEU A 176 8.21 11.69 -10.91
N VAL A 177 7.44 12.59 -11.55
CA VAL A 177 7.84 13.39 -12.71
C VAL A 177 8.71 14.59 -12.31
N VAL A 178 8.44 15.21 -11.15
CA VAL A 178 9.15 16.40 -10.66
C VAL A 178 10.39 16.01 -9.82
N ARG A 179 11.06 14.91 -10.16
CA ARG A 179 12.34 14.55 -9.58
C ARG A 179 13.49 15.39 -10.13
#